data_AF-A0A9X3HMW8-F1
#
_entry.id   AF-A0A9X3HMW8-F1
#
_cell.length_a   1.000
_cell.length_b   1.000
_cell.length_c   1.000
_cell.angle_alpha   90.00
_cell.angle_beta   90.00
_cell.angle_gamma   90.00
#
_symmetry.space_group_name_H-M   'P 1'
#
loop_
_entity.id
_entity.type
_entity.pdbx_description
1 polymer ?
#
loop_
_entity_poly.entity_id
_entity_poly.type
_entity_poly.pdbx_seq_one_letter_code
_entity_poly.pdbx_strand_id
1 'polypeptide(L)'
;MKNQLLSLFLILGGFTAYGQVGVGTPLPNSSSQLDVVASDKGILIPRVELKATNLMNPIVNSGSLPSSLLVFNEAVAGTAPFNVEPGYYYWFDNKWNRIVVSDEITSSEGTVIFNPNTNVFTYIDQSGNPQTINIQDIVGANETLTSLDYDKDRNTLTYKAESGPDKVFNLKDLVGAATSVNNTLDGSKLTTT
;
A
#
# COMPACT_ATOMS: atom_id res chain seq x y z
N MET A 1 -33.17 -40.51 60.29
CA MET A 1 -32.58 -39.27 59.72
C MET A 1 -31.37 -39.50 58.81
N LYS A 2 -30.90 -40.74 58.58
CA LYS A 2 -29.61 -41.00 57.90
C LYS A 2 -29.66 -40.95 56.36
N ASN A 3 -30.84 -41.03 55.75
CA ASN A 3 -31.00 -41.07 54.28
C ASN A 3 -31.47 -39.74 53.68
N GLN A 4 -31.82 -38.76 54.52
CA GLN A 4 -32.29 -37.43 54.10
C GLN A 4 -31.13 -36.49 53.73
N LEU A 5 -29.92 -36.76 54.26
CA LEU A 5 -28.70 -36.02 53.95
C LEU A 5 -28.20 -36.26 52.51
N LEU A 6 -28.43 -37.45 51.96
CA LEU A 6 -27.99 -37.81 50.60
C LEU A 6 -28.79 -37.04 49.53
N SER A 7 -30.11 -36.89 49.74
CA SER A 7 -30.99 -36.12 48.87
C SER A 7 -30.71 -34.62 48.96
N LEU A 8 -30.38 -34.10 50.14
CA LEU A 8 -30.03 -32.69 50.33
C LEU A 8 -28.70 -32.32 49.64
N PHE A 9 -27.73 -33.24 49.63
CA PHE A 9 -26.45 -33.04 48.93
C PHE A 9 -26.60 -33.04 47.40
N LEU A 10 -27.55 -33.82 46.87
CA LEU A 10 -27.81 -33.90 45.42
C LEU A 10 -28.51 -32.63 44.88
N ILE A 11 -29.27 -31.92 45.73
CA ILE A 11 -30.03 -30.72 45.35
C ILE A 11 -29.19 -29.44 45.51
N LEU A 12 -28.20 -29.43 46.43
CA LEU A 12 -27.27 -28.30 46.60
C LEU A 12 -26.13 -28.24 45.57
N GLY A 13 -25.92 -29.31 44.79
CA GLY A 13 -24.89 -29.41 43.74
C GLY A 13 -25.35 -28.93 42.37
N GLY A 14 -26.31 -28.01 42.28
CA GLY A 14 -26.78 -27.44 41.02
C GLY A 14 -25.71 -26.56 40.37
N PHE A 15 -24.75 -27.17 39.68
CA PHE A 15 -23.76 -26.44 38.89
C PHE A 15 -24.44 -25.79 37.69
N THR A 16 -24.34 -24.47 37.57
CA THR A 16 -24.58 -23.77 36.31
C THR A 16 -23.44 -24.10 35.35
N ALA A 17 -23.67 -25.09 34.47
CA ALA A 17 -22.75 -25.37 33.37
C ALA A 17 -23.05 -24.39 32.22
N TYR A 18 -22.17 -23.41 32.02
CA TYR A 18 -22.13 -22.64 30.77
C TYR A 18 -21.49 -23.53 29.71
N GLY A 19 -22.30 -24.08 28.80
CA GLY A 19 -21.80 -24.87 27.68
C GLY A 19 -21.47 -23.98 26.49
N GLN A 20 -20.23 -24.01 26.03
CA GLN A 20 -19.87 -23.48 24.71
C GLN A 20 -20.55 -24.30 23.61
N VAL A 21 -20.98 -23.63 22.53
CA VAL A 21 -21.72 -24.30 21.45
C VAL A 21 -20.74 -24.89 20.46
N GLY A 22 -20.58 -26.21 20.50
CA GLY A 22 -19.88 -26.96 19.47
C GLY A 22 -20.82 -27.42 18.37
N VAL A 23 -20.49 -27.14 17.11
CA VAL A 23 -21.15 -27.73 15.94
C VAL A 23 -20.13 -28.53 15.16
N GLY A 24 -20.28 -29.86 15.14
CA GLY A 24 -19.32 -30.75 14.48
C GLY A 24 -18.05 -31.05 15.29
N THR A 25 -17.96 -30.60 16.54
CA THR A 25 -16.88 -30.98 17.48
C THR A 25 -17.44 -31.25 18.89
N PRO A 26 -17.04 -32.36 19.55
CA PRO A 26 -17.40 -32.62 20.96
C PRO A 26 -16.52 -31.85 21.95
N LEU A 27 -15.40 -31.26 21.48
CA LEU A 27 -14.46 -30.48 22.29
C LEU A 27 -14.25 -29.12 21.62
N PRO A 28 -15.20 -28.17 21.76
CA PRO A 28 -15.06 -26.84 21.20
C PRO A 28 -13.90 -26.09 21.87
N ASN A 29 -13.23 -25.22 21.12
CA ASN A 29 -12.15 -24.39 21.64
C ASN A 29 -12.64 -23.56 22.85
N SER A 30 -11.88 -23.59 23.96
CA SER A 30 -12.25 -22.90 25.20
C SER A 30 -12.37 -21.38 25.08
N SER A 31 -11.76 -20.77 24.07
CA SER A 31 -11.84 -19.34 23.78
C SER A 31 -13.00 -18.99 22.83
N SER A 32 -13.86 -19.94 22.48
CA SER A 32 -14.99 -19.73 21.58
C SER A 32 -16.33 -19.89 22.28
N GLN A 33 -17.27 -19.01 21.95
CA GLN A 33 -18.68 -19.19 22.35
C GLN A 33 -19.43 -20.10 21.37
N LEU A 34 -18.96 -20.14 20.11
CA LEU A 34 -19.40 -21.00 19.02
C LEU A 34 -18.17 -21.51 18.27
N ASP A 35 -18.00 -22.83 18.19
CA ASP A 35 -16.96 -23.50 17.39
C ASP A 35 -17.65 -24.38 16.35
N VAL A 36 -17.36 -24.16 15.06
CA VAL A 36 -17.97 -24.91 13.96
C VAL A 36 -16.86 -25.62 13.18
N VAL A 37 -16.87 -26.95 13.22
CA VAL A 37 -15.86 -27.78 12.58
C VAL A 37 -16.53 -28.69 11.55
N ALA A 38 -16.11 -28.57 10.29
CA ALA A 38 -16.51 -29.46 9.20
C ALA A 38 -15.41 -29.49 8.13
N SER A 39 -15.28 -30.62 7.42
CA SER A 39 -14.32 -30.77 6.31
C SER A 39 -14.88 -30.33 4.96
N ASP A 40 -16.21 -30.26 4.83
CA ASP A 40 -16.95 -30.13 3.57
C ASP A 40 -18.18 -29.22 3.69
N LYS A 41 -18.30 -28.45 4.77
CA LYS A 41 -19.44 -27.53 5.03
C LYS A 41 -18.95 -26.17 5.48
N GLY A 42 -19.73 -25.14 5.17
CA GLY A 42 -19.54 -23.77 5.65
C GLY A 42 -20.67 -23.33 6.58
N ILE A 43 -20.64 -22.04 6.94
CA ILE A 43 -21.69 -21.37 7.73
C ILE A 43 -22.47 -20.44 6.81
N LEU A 44 -23.80 -20.59 6.76
CA LEU A 44 -24.67 -19.58 6.17
C LEU A 44 -24.89 -18.46 7.18
N ILE A 45 -24.25 -17.33 6.92
CA ILE A 45 -24.51 -16.08 7.63
C ILE A 45 -25.88 -15.51 7.18
N PRO A 46 -26.63 -14.80 8.04
CA PRO A 46 -27.90 -14.20 7.66
C PRO A 46 -27.80 -13.39 6.36
N ARG A 47 -28.69 -13.71 5.42
CA ARG A 47 -28.81 -13.02 4.13
C ARG A 47 -29.91 -11.98 4.24
N VAL A 48 -29.59 -10.74 3.90
CA VAL A 48 -30.47 -9.58 4.11
C VAL A 48 -30.43 -8.65 2.90
N GLU A 49 -31.48 -7.86 2.72
CA GLU A 49 -31.52 -6.79 1.73
C GLU A 49 -31.25 -5.43 2.39
N LEU A 50 -29.98 -5.04 2.52
CA LEU A 50 -29.61 -3.72 3.02
C LEU A 50 -30.18 -2.63 2.10
N LYS A 51 -30.55 -1.48 2.69
CA LYS A 51 -31.07 -0.34 1.91
C LYS A 51 -30.04 0.76 1.67
N ALA A 52 -29.12 0.97 2.62
CA ALA A 52 -27.97 1.86 2.50
C ALA A 52 -26.96 1.52 3.62
N THR A 53 -25.71 1.95 3.48
CA THR A 53 -24.68 1.67 4.50
C THR A 53 -24.91 2.42 5.80
N ASN A 54 -25.59 3.56 5.77
CA ASN A 54 -25.90 4.39 6.94
C ASN A 54 -27.26 4.09 7.58
N LEU A 55 -27.91 2.99 7.21
CA LEU A 55 -29.20 2.58 7.76
C LEU A 55 -29.10 1.22 8.43
N MET A 56 -29.65 1.10 9.65
CA MET A 56 -29.73 -0.18 10.35
C MET A 56 -30.66 -1.18 9.65
N ASN A 57 -31.71 -0.69 9.00
CA ASN A 57 -32.70 -1.49 8.29
C ASN A 57 -32.06 -2.38 7.21
N PRO A 58 -32.45 -3.66 7.08
CA PRO A 58 -33.63 -4.32 7.64
C PRO A 58 -33.45 -4.90 9.05
N ILE A 59 -32.26 -4.77 9.64
CA ILE A 59 -32.00 -5.31 10.96
C ILE A 59 -32.49 -4.30 11.99
N VAL A 60 -33.63 -4.62 12.60
CA VAL A 60 -34.22 -3.80 13.67
C VAL A 60 -33.65 -4.22 15.01
N ASN A 61 -33.17 -3.25 15.78
CA ASN A 61 -32.91 -3.37 17.21
C ASN A 61 -33.59 -2.17 17.89
N SER A 62 -34.00 -2.30 19.15
CA SER A 62 -34.63 -1.21 19.92
C SER A 62 -33.65 -0.10 20.33
N GLY A 63 -32.38 -0.21 19.93
CA GLY A 63 -31.30 0.76 20.12
C GLY A 63 -30.24 0.59 19.02
N SER A 64 -28.97 0.90 19.29
CA SER A 64 -27.90 0.69 18.29
C SER A 64 -27.64 -0.78 18.00
N LEU A 65 -27.22 -1.12 16.77
CA LEU A 65 -26.75 -2.47 16.46
C LEU A 65 -25.39 -2.72 17.14
N PRO A 66 -25.12 -3.93 17.64
CA PRO A 66 -23.81 -4.27 18.19
C PRO A 66 -22.72 -4.17 17.11
N SER A 67 -21.54 -3.70 17.51
CA SER A 67 -20.36 -3.80 16.63
C SER A 67 -20.05 -5.27 16.32
N SER A 68 -19.51 -5.52 15.13
CA SER A 68 -19.17 -6.85 14.61
C SER A 68 -20.38 -7.72 14.18
N LEU A 69 -21.60 -7.18 14.08
CA LEU A 69 -22.70 -7.91 13.45
C LEU A 69 -22.37 -8.20 11.99
N LEU A 70 -22.34 -9.46 11.56
CA LEU A 70 -22.00 -9.88 10.20
C LEU A 70 -23.25 -10.34 9.45
N VAL A 71 -23.42 -9.86 8.23
CA VAL A 71 -24.47 -10.28 7.29
C VAL A 71 -23.94 -10.42 5.87
N PHE A 72 -24.67 -11.17 5.05
CA PHE A 72 -24.49 -11.15 3.60
C PHE A 72 -25.61 -10.32 2.99
N ASN A 73 -25.26 -9.22 2.33
CA ASN A 73 -26.21 -8.39 1.59
C ASN A 73 -26.50 -9.01 0.22
N GLU A 74 -27.77 -9.09 -0.16
CA GLU A 74 -28.22 -9.56 -1.49
C GLU A 74 -28.70 -8.41 -2.39
N ALA A 75 -28.82 -7.19 -1.87
CA ALA A 75 -29.39 -6.06 -2.60
C ALA A 75 -28.35 -5.16 -3.28
N VAL A 76 -28.73 -4.58 -4.41
CA VAL A 76 -28.15 -3.32 -4.93
C VAL A 76 -29.10 -2.21 -4.54
N ALA A 77 -28.68 -1.30 -3.66
CA ALA A 77 -29.56 -0.25 -3.12
C ALA A 77 -28.79 0.99 -2.66
N GLY A 78 -29.53 2.05 -2.37
CA GLY A 78 -28.98 3.33 -1.91
C GLY A 78 -28.37 4.18 -3.03
N THR A 79 -27.78 5.30 -2.65
CA THR A 79 -27.08 6.23 -3.55
C THR A 79 -25.73 6.59 -2.95
N ALA A 80 -24.73 6.84 -3.80
CA ALA A 80 -23.41 7.27 -3.34
C ALA A 80 -23.51 8.47 -2.37
N PRO A 81 -22.76 8.49 -1.26
CA PRO A 81 -21.71 7.54 -0.86
C PRO A 81 -22.20 6.35 -0.01
N PHE A 82 -23.51 6.15 0.12
CA PHE A 82 -24.11 5.14 1.02
C PHE A 82 -24.71 3.93 0.28
N ASN A 83 -24.37 3.74 -0.99
CA ASN A 83 -24.84 2.60 -1.77
C ASN A 83 -24.31 1.28 -1.20
N VAL A 84 -25.10 0.22 -1.39
CA VAL A 84 -24.76 -1.16 -1.05
C VAL A 84 -24.81 -2.02 -2.31
N GLU A 85 -23.96 -3.04 -2.33
CA GLU A 85 -23.85 -4.05 -3.39
C GLU A 85 -23.85 -5.44 -2.74
N PRO A 86 -24.14 -6.52 -3.48
CA PRO A 86 -24.04 -7.86 -2.93
C PRO A 86 -22.67 -8.17 -2.32
N GLY A 87 -22.66 -8.77 -1.12
CA GLY A 87 -21.41 -9.13 -0.44
C GLY A 87 -21.52 -9.15 1.09
N TYR A 88 -20.41 -9.41 1.77
CA TYR A 88 -20.36 -9.44 3.22
C TYR A 88 -20.27 -8.03 3.80
N TYR A 89 -21.09 -7.74 4.81
CA TYR A 89 -21.08 -6.49 5.54
C TYR A 89 -21.00 -6.75 7.04
N TYR A 90 -20.24 -5.90 7.74
CA TYR A 90 -20.26 -5.86 9.20
C TYR A 90 -20.66 -4.49 9.74
N TRP A 91 -21.39 -4.50 10.85
CA TRP A 91 -21.76 -3.26 11.55
C TRP A 91 -20.61 -2.76 12.41
N PHE A 92 -20.18 -1.52 12.18
CA PHE A 92 -19.19 -0.83 13.01
C PHE A 92 -19.33 0.67 12.82
N ASP A 93 -19.16 1.44 13.90
CA ASP A 93 -19.22 2.91 13.88
C ASP A 93 -20.51 3.46 13.22
N ASN A 94 -21.65 2.89 13.63
CA ASN A 94 -22.99 3.27 13.18
C ASN A 94 -23.23 3.17 11.65
N LYS A 95 -22.51 2.28 10.97
CA LYS A 95 -22.69 1.99 9.55
C LYS A 95 -22.36 0.52 9.22
N TRP A 96 -22.90 0.06 8.10
CA TRP A 96 -22.49 -1.16 7.42
C TRP A 96 -21.21 -0.92 6.64
N ASN A 97 -20.17 -1.70 6.93
CA ASN A 97 -18.90 -1.68 6.23
C ASN A 97 -18.80 -2.96 5.38
N ARG A 98 -18.57 -2.80 4.07
CA ARG A 98 -18.41 -3.95 3.16
C ARG A 98 -17.03 -4.55 3.36
N ILE A 99 -16.95 -5.87 3.41
CA ILE A 99 -15.71 -6.62 3.26
C ILE A 99 -15.50 -6.81 1.77
N VAL A 100 -14.50 -6.12 1.20
CA VAL A 100 -14.15 -6.19 -0.22
C VAL A 100 -12.93 -7.10 -0.42
N VAL A 101 -12.87 -7.77 -1.56
CA VAL A 101 -11.65 -8.44 -2.02
C VAL A 101 -10.79 -7.48 -2.82
N SER A 102 -9.48 -7.74 -2.92
CA SER A 102 -8.53 -6.86 -3.58
C SER A 102 -8.93 -6.48 -5.01
N ASP A 103 -9.58 -7.40 -5.73
CA ASP A 103 -10.02 -7.19 -7.12
C ASP A 103 -11.22 -6.22 -7.23
N GLU A 104 -12.02 -6.08 -6.16
CA GLU A 104 -13.15 -5.14 -6.10
C GLU A 104 -12.73 -3.73 -5.66
N ILE A 105 -11.47 -3.57 -5.23
CA ILE A 105 -10.88 -2.24 -5.11
C ILE A 105 -10.61 -1.76 -6.53
N THR A 106 -11.66 -1.31 -7.23
CA THR A 106 -11.49 -0.41 -8.35
C THR A 106 -10.82 0.80 -7.77
N SER A 107 -9.52 0.85 -7.98
CA SER A 107 -8.62 1.84 -7.42
C SER A 107 -9.25 3.21 -7.68
N SER A 108 -9.67 3.89 -6.61
CA SER A 108 -10.31 5.21 -6.69
C SER A 108 -9.39 6.16 -7.46
N GLU A 109 -9.96 7.20 -8.08
CA GLU A 109 -9.16 8.31 -8.66
C GLU A 109 -8.01 8.68 -7.71
N GLY A 110 -6.80 8.78 -8.26
CA GLY A 110 -5.60 9.11 -7.51
C GLY A 110 -4.92 7.95 -6.79
N THR A 111 -5.46 6.74 -6.84
CA THR A 111 -4.75 5.55 -6.36
C THR A 111 -3.52 5.31 -7.22
N VAL A 112 -2.37 5.07 -6.58
CA VAL A 112 -1.10 4.73 -7.23
C VAL A 112 -0.71 3.29 -6.86
N ILE A 113 -0.46 2.47 -7.88
CA ILE A 113 -0.08 1.08 -7.78
C ILE A 113 1.35 0.93 -8.31
N PHE A 114 2.21 0.22 -7.58
CA PHE A 114 3.54 -0.14 -8.05
C PHE A 114 3.61 -1.64 -8.34
N ASN A 115 4.03 -2.01 -9.56
CA ASN A 115 4.32 -3.40 -9.91
C ASN A 115 5.83 -3.66 -9.78
N PRO A 116 6.29 -4.42 -8.77
CA PRO A 116 7.71 -4.68 -8.56
C PRO A 116 8.32 -5.64 -9.59
N ASN A 117 7.52 -6.38 -10.35
CA ASN A 117 8.04 -7.29 -11.39
C ASN A 117 8.39 -6.53 -12.67
N THR A 118 7.64 -5.47 -12.98
CA THR A 118 7.84 -4.64 -14.18
C THR A 118 8.48 -3.27 -13.87
N ASN A 119 8.63 -2.91 -12.59
CA ASN A 119 9.08 -1.59 -12.12
C ASN A 119 8.24 -0.43 -12.67
N VAL A 120 6.93 -0.64 -12.79
CA VAL A 120 5.98 0.34 -13.35
C VAL A 120 5.09 0.89 -12.26
N PHE A 121 4.90 2.21 -12.26
CA PHE A 121 3.82 2.86 -11.52
C PHE A 121 2.58 2.97 -12.41
N THR A 122 1.40 2.76 -11.84
CA THR A 122 0.12 2.99 -12.51
C THR A 122 -0.74 3.85 -11.60
N TYR A 123 -1.27 4.96 -12.11
CA TYR A 123 -2.26 5.75 -11.37
C TYR A 123 -3.64 5.59 -12.01
N ILE A 124 -4.70 5.71 -11.22
CA ILE A 124 -6.06 5.75 -11.76
C ILE A 124 -6.50 7.20 -11.98
N ASP A 125 -6.92 7.51 -13.21
CA ASP A 125 -7.43 8.83 -13.57
C ASP A 125 -8.88 9.08 -13.11
N GLN A 126 -9.38 10.28 -13.39
CA GLN A 126 -10.75 10.71 -13.08
C GLN A 126 -11.85 9.85 -13.72
N SER A 127 -11.50 9.12 -14.77
CA SER A 127 -12.43 8.23 -15.48
C SER A 127 -12.32 6.78 -15.00
N GLY A 128 -11.49 6.51 -14.00
CA GLY A 128 -11.25 5.15 -13.50
C GLY A 128 -10.27 4.34 -14.34
N ASN A 129 -9.61 4.94 -15.33
CA ASN A 129 -8.70 4.22 -16.21
C ASN A 129 -7.28 4.16 -15.63
N PRO A 130 -6.59 3.00 -15.74
CA PRO A 130 -5.19 2.90 -15.35
C PRO A 130 -4.28 3.61 -16.35
N GLN A 131 -3.46 4.53 -15.84
CA GLN A 131 -2.46 5.28 -16.59
C GLN A 131 -1.06 4.85 -16.14
N THR A 132 -0.25 4.41 -17.08
CA THR A 132 1.10 3.91 -16.80
C THR A 132 2.11 5.04 -16.77
N ILE A 133 2.92 5.07 -15.72
CA ILE A 133 4.08 5.94 -15.57
C ILE A 133 5.32 5.05 -15.56
N ASN A 134 6.06 5.07 -16.67
CA ASN A 134 7.35 4.39 -16.77
C ASN A 134 8.45 5.32 -16.24
N ILE A 135 9.17 4.85 -15.21
CA ILE A 135 10.24 5.64 -14.60
C ILE A 135 11.39 5.91 -15.59
N GLN A 136 11.61 5.01 -16.56
CA GLN A 136 12.64 5.21 -17.59
C GLN A 136 12.33 6.40 -18.48
N ASP A 137 11.05 6.64 -18.78
CA ASP A 137 10.64 7.75 -19.63
C ASP A 137 10.78 9.09 -18.88
N ILE A 138 10.45 9.12 -17.58
CA ILE A 138 10.69 10.30 -16.72
C ILE A 138 12.19 10.57 -16.61
N VAL A 139 12.96 9.56 -16.24
CA VAL A 139 14.41 9.68 -16.07
C VAL A 139 15.05 10.12 -17.38
N GLY A 140 14.74 9.48 -18.50
CA GLY A 140 15.27 9.86 -19.81
C GLY A 140 14.88 11.27 -20.27
N ALA A 141 13.69 11.76 -19.90
CA ALA A 141 13.27 13.13 -20.20
C ALA A 141 13.94 14.19 -19.33
N ASN A 142 14.48 13.81 -18.17
CA ASN A 142 15.01 14.72 -17.16
C ASN A 142 16.50 14.54 -16.84
N GLU A 143 17.14 13.51 -17.38
CA GLU A 143 18.59 13.35 -17.32
C GLU A 143 19.28 14.38 -18.21
N THR A 144 20.32 15.01 -17.68
CA THR A 144 21.20 15.86 -18.46
C THR A 144 22.60 15.27 -18.50
N LEU A 145 23.12 15.05 -19.72
CA LEU A 145 24.45 14.50 -19.92
C LEU A 145 25.41 15.64 -20.24
N THR A 146 26.14 16.11 -19.22
CA THR A 146 27.34 16.93 -19.41
C THR A 146 28.58 16.04 -19.30
N SER A 147 29.55 16.23 -20.20
CA SER A 147 30.81 15.50 -20.12
C SER A 147 32.00 16.36 -20.51
N LEU A 148 33.17 15.99 -19.99
CA LEU A 148 34.44 16.64 -20.27
C LEU A 148 35.46 15.55 -20.61
N ASP A 149 35.87 15.49 -21.87
CA ASP A 149 36.75 14.45 -22.40
C ASP A 149 38.13 15.02 -22.74
N TYR A 150 39.19 14.33 -22.32
CA TYR A 150 40.56 14.75 -22.59
C TYR A 150 41.20 13.85 -23.65
N ASP A 151 41.61 14.46 -24.75
CA ASP A 151 42.39 13.82 -25.80
C ASP A 151 43.88 14.14 -25.60
N LYS A 152 44.64 13.14 -25.15
CA LYS A 152 46.08 13.27 -24.90
C LYS A 152 46.90 13.51 -26.17
N ASP A 153 46.48 12.95 -27.30
CA ASP A 153 47.25 12.99 -28.54
C ASP A 153 47.07 14.35 -29.22
N ARG A 154 45.84 14.89 -29.14
CA ARG A 154 45.49 16.23 -29.62
C ARG A 154 45.75 17.34 -28.59
N ASN A 155 45.97 16.99 -27.31
CA ASN A 155 46.07 17.91 -26.17
C ASN A 155 44.85 18.85 -26.08
N THR A 156 43.65 18.30 -26.26
CA THR A 156 42.40 19.06 -26.26
C THR A 156 41.45 18.55 -25.19
N LEU A 157 40.66 19.45 -24.63
CA LEU A 157 39.55 19.16 -23.75
C LEU A 157 38.23 19.42 -24.50
N THR A 158 37.39 18.41 -24.64
CA THR A 158 36.08 18.52 -25.29
C THR A 158 35.00 18.56 -24.23
N TYR A 159 34.34 19.71 -24.10
CA TYR A 159 33.16 19.87 -23.28
C TYR A 159 31.91 19.59 -24.10
N LYS A 160 31.15 18.56 -23.72
CA LYS A 160 29.81 18.32 -24.26
C LYS A 160 28.79 18.90 -23.31
N ALA A 161 28.12 19.95 -23.78
CA ALA A 161 27.01 20.56 -23.07
C ALA A 161 25.74 19.72 -23.25
N GLU A 162 24.73 20.00 -22.42
CA GLU A 162 23.41 19.35 -22.49
C GLU A 162 22.65 19.70 -23.77
N SER A 163 23.03 20.81 -24.43
CA SER A 163 22.49 21.21 -25.71
C SER A 163 23.54 21.97 -26.52
N GLY A 164 23.39 21.92 -27.85
CA GLY A 164 24.32 22.56 -28.78
C GLY A 164 25.56 21.72 -29.08
N PRO A 165 26.43 22.21 -29.97
CA PRO A 165 27.61 21.48 -30.41
C PRO A 165 28.68 21.41 -29.32
N ASP A 166 29.48 20.34 -29.35
CA ASP A 166 30.65 20.15 -28.50
C ASP A 166 31.60 21.35 -28.59
N LYS A 167 32.11 21.80 -27.44
CA LYS A 167 33.09 22.89 -27.36
C LYS A 167 34.48 22.32 -27.10
N VAL A 168 35.41 22.57 -28.01
CA VAL A 168 36.79 22.08 -27.93
C VAL A 168 37.71 23.19 -27.44
N PHE A 169 38.50 22.89 -26.42
CA PHE A 169 39.54 23.75 -25.87
C PHE A 169 40.91 23.13 -26.12
N ASN A 170 41.76 23.80 -26.87
CA ASN A 170 43.14 23.38 -27.06
C ASN A 170 43.99 23.81 -25.86
N LEU A 171 44.59 22.85 -25.16
CA LEU A 171 45.37 23.15 -23.96
C LEU A 171 46.67 23.89 -24.28
N LYS A 172 47.20 23.75 -25.49
CA LYS A 172 48.41 24.49 -25.91
C LYS A 172 48.14 25.99 -25.99
N ASP A 173 46.95 26.38 -26.44
CA ASP A 173 46.54 27.78 -26.54
C ASP A 173 46.34 28.40 -25.15
N LEU A 174 45.89 27.59 -24.18
CA LEU A 174 45.68 28.01 -22.80
C LEU A 174 46.99 28.19 -22.04
N VAL A 175 47.97 27.31 -22.26
CA VAL A 175 49.30 27.38 -21.64
C VAL A 175 50.16 28.47 -22.27
N GLY A 176 50.08 28.67 -23.59
CA GLY A 176 50.85 29.70 -24.30
C GLY A 176 50.55 31.13 -23.83
N ALA A 177 49.31 31.41 -23.41
CA ALA A 177 48.92 32.70 -22.82
C ALA A 177 49.37 32.85 -21.34
N ALA A 178 49.61 31.77 -20.61
CA ALA A 178 49.98 31.77 -19.19
C ALA A 178 51.50 31.77 -18.95
N THR A 179 52.30 31.35 -19.94
CA THR A 179 53.77 31.47 -19.87
C THR A 179 54.25 32.87 -20.28
N SER A 180 54.47 33.75 -19.31
CA SER A 180 55.56 34.72 -19.46
C SER A 180 56.86 33.95 -19.29
N VAL A 181 57.57 33.71 -20.39
CA VAL A 181 58.92 33.16 -20.33
C VAL A 181 59.83 34.23 -19.72
N ASN A 182 59.91 34.27 -18.39
CA ASN A 182 60.88 35.07 -17.63
C ASN A 182 62.28 34.44 -17.74
N ASN A 183 62.81 34.33 -18.96
CA ASN A 183 64.22 34.01 -19.18
C ASN A 183 64.95 35.28 -19.66
N THR A 184 65.05 36.26 -18.77
CA THR A 184 66.08 37.31 -18.89
C THR A 184 67.10 37.05 -17.80
N LEU A 185 68.07 36.16 -18.08
CA LEU A 185 69.32 36.15 -17.35
C LEU A 185 70.08 37.42 -17.74
N ASP A 186 69.96 38.46 -16.92
CA ASP A 186 70.81 39.64 -17.02
C ASP A 186 72.25 39.24 -16.65
N GLY A 187 73.07 39.02 -17.68
CA GLY A 187 74.49 38.67 -17.57
C GLY A 187 75.37 39.77 -16.98
N SER A 188 74.83 40.89 -16.52
CA SER A 188 75.62 42.00 -15.93
C SER A 188 76.08 41.77 -14.49
N LYS A 189 75.72 40.64 -13.85
CA LYS A 189 76.12 40.32 -12.46
C LYS A 189 77.29 39.33 -12.29
N LEU A 190 77.99 38.93 -13.35
CA LEU A 190 79.31 38.29 -13.17
C LEU A 190 80.38 39.36 -12.95
N THR A 191 80.49 39.86 -11.71
CA THR A 191 81.71 40.51 -11.26
C THR A 191 82.75 39.45 -10.95
N THR A 192 83.81 39.42 -11.75
CA THR A 192 85.05 38.70 -11.48
C THR A 192 85.81 39.43 -10.38
N THR A 193 86.02 38.76 -9.24
CA THR A 193 87.11 39.01 -8.29
C THR A 193 87.65 37.66 -7.85
#